data_AF-A0A0C9SR93-F1
#
_entry.id   AF-A0A0C9SR93-F1
#
_cell.length_a   1.000
_cell.length_b   1.000
_cell.length_c   1.000
_cell.angle_alpha   90.00
_cell.angle_beta   90.00
_cell.angle_gamma   90.00
#
_symmetry.space_group_name_H-M   'P 1'
#
loop_
_entity.id
_entity.type
_entity.pdbx_description
1 polymer ?
#
loop_
_entity_poly.entity_id
_entity_poly.type
_entity_poly.pdbx_seq_one_letter_code
_entity_poly.pdbx_strand_id
1 'polypeptide(L)'
;FHYEPYELRWQPPHKDHDVKVHGELFTSAAFLEAHMELQDSPPEPDCDLPHIIAVLMFWSDSTQLTTFGNTKLWPLYVYFGNESKYQRSQPENNLCCHAAYFQMLPNEFKDFLTEHFGGNGPSEALFTHCHRELFHEQWKILLDEDFIKAYKHGIIITCCNSIKCQFYPQIFTYSADYPEKILIASIRNLSTCPRPRCTITMARVPDVATEHDMLQRQLLIHIDSEERRKKGNYAVNTPQNELLLKDESLVPTSNAFSDRLCVLGFNLFSMLVVDLMHEFELSIWKAIFTHLLRMLESLKDSKLHELDRR
;
A
#
# COMPACT_ATOMS: atom_id res chain seq x y z
N PHE A 1 1.13 -7.32 -21.34
CA PHE A 1 0.57 -8.10 -20.23
C PHE A 1 1.27 -9.46 -20.13
N HIS A 2 2.01 -9.72 -19.04
CA HIS A 2 2.64 -11.02 -18.77
C HIS A 2 1.68 -11.93 -18.01
N TYR A 3 1.32 -13.08 -18.60
CA TYR A 3 0.40 -14.04 -17.99
C TYR A 3 1.10 -15.01 -17.03
N GLU A 4 2.30 -15.46 -17.41
CA GLU A 4 3.11 -16.39 -16.63
C GLU A 4 4.31 -15.64 -16.01
N PRO A 5 4.54 -15.77 -14.71
CA PRO A 5 5.75 -15.26 -14.08
C PRO A 5 6.96 -16.14 -14.39
N TYR A 6 8.16 -15.58 -14.28
CA TYR A 6 9.40 -16.31 -14.50
C TYR A 6 10.54 -15.78 -13.64
N GLU A 7 11.54 -16.61 -13.35
CA GLU A 7 12.77 -16.15 -12.72
C GLU A 7 13.72 -15.56 -13.75
N LEU A 8 14.13 -14.31 -13.54
CA LEU A 8 15.24 -13.71 -14.27
C LEU A 8 16.52 -13.88 -13.46
N ARG A 9 17.52 -14.56 -14.05
CA ARG A 9 18.82 -14.83 -13.40
C ARG A 9 19.94 -14.29 -14.27
N TRP A 10 20.92 -13.67 -13.64
CA TRP A 10 22.12 -13.14 -14.29
C TRP A 10 23.32 -13.97 -13.86
N GLN A 11 24.11 -14.44 -14.83
CA GLN A 11 25.34 -15.18 -14.59
C GLN A 11 26.55 -14.25 -14.79
N PRO A 12 27.02 -13.57 -13.73
CA PRO A 12 28.19 -12.70 -13.83
C PRO A 12 29.46 -13.52 -14.10
N PRO A 13 30.39 -13.03 -14.94
CA PRO A 13 31.65 -13.73 -15.25
C PRO A 13 32.59 -13.87 -14.04
N HIS A 14 32.29 -13.20 -12.92
CA HIS A 14 33.12 -13.16 -11.71
C HIS A 14 32.49 -13.91 -10.52
N LYS A 15 31.38 -14.64 -10.70
CA LYS A 15 30.82 -15.51 -9.66
C LYS A 15 30.59 -16.91 -10.19
N ASP A 16 30.77 -17.89 -9.30
CA ASP A 16 30.55 -19.31 -9.61
C ASP A 16 29.06 -19.70 -9.63
N HIS A 17 28.17 -18.77 -9.27
CA HIS A 17 26.72 -18.97 -9.26
C HIS A 17 26.02 -17.79 -9.93
N ASP A 18 24.86 -18.08 -10.51
CA ASP A 18 23.96 -17.07 -11.02
C ASP A 18 23.20 -16.37 -9.89
N VAL A 19 22.81 -15.13 -10.14
CA VAL A 19 22.17 -14.24 -9.17
C VAL A 19 20.77 -13.89 -9.68
N LYS A 20 19.77 -14.02 -8.82
CA LYS A 20 18.40 -13.60 -9.13
C LYS A 20 18.36 -12.09 -9.34
N VAL A 21 17.76 -11.65 -10.44
CA VAL A 21 17.61 -10.24 -10.79
C VAL A 21 16.31 -9.73 -10.19
N HIS A 22 16.40 -8.65 -9.41
CA HIS A 22 15.23 -7.94 -8.91
C HIS A 22 14.86 -6.83 -9.90
N GLY A 23 13.68 -6.91 -10.50
CA GLY A 23 13.24 -5.96 -11.50
C GLY A 23 11.73 -5.80 -11.52
N GLU A 24 11.05 -6.69 -12.24
CA GLU A 24 9.63 -6.60 -12.52
C GLU A 24 8.80 -7.42 -11.54
N LEU A 25 7.52 -7.06 -11.36
CA LEU A 25 6.65 -7.78 -10.42
C LEU A 25 6.39 -9.22 -10.91
N PHE A 26 6.22 -9.42 -12.22
CA PHE A 26 6.12 -10.76 -12.84
C PHE A 26 7.44 -11.57 -12.81
N THR A 27 8.53 -10.98 -12.32
CA THR A 27 9.77 -11.71 -12.01
C THR A 27 10.01 -11.87 -10.51
N SER A 28 9.10 -11.37 -9.68
CA SER A 28 9.22 -11.40 -8.23
C SER A 28 8.90 -12.78 -7.67
N ALA A 29 9.51 -13.11 -6.53
CA ALA A 29 9.18 -14.33 -5.79
C ALA A 29 7.69 -14.38 -5.40
N ALA A 30 7.11 -13.23 -5.01
CA ALA A 30 5.71 -13.15 -4.62
C ALA A 30 4.73 -13.53 -5.76
N PHE A 31 5.02 -13.13 -7.01
CA PHE A 31 4.17 -13.52 -8.14
C PHE A 31 4.39 -15.00 -8.47
N LEU A 32 5.63 -15.47 -8.50
CA LEU A 32 5.90 -16.90 -8.70
C LEU A 32 5.16 -17.79 -7.69
N GLU A 33 5.24 -17.45 -6.40
CA GLU A 33 4.55 -18.16 -5.32
C GLU A 33 3.03 -18.12 -5.49
N ALA A 34 2.44 -16.93 -5.65
CA ALA A 34 0.99 -16.81 -5.86
C ALA A 34 0.50 -17.55 -7.12
N HIS A 35 1.29 -17.53 -8.19
CA HIS A 35 0.97 -18.26 -9.42
C HIS A 35 1.00 -19.76 -9.20
N MET A 36 2.02 -20.28 -8.52
CA MET A 36 2.09 -21.70 -8.15
C MET A 36 0.90 -22.11 -7.27
N GLU A 37 0.60 -21.33 -6.22
CA GLU A 37 -0.56 -21.58 -5.36
C GLU A 37 -1.87 -21.64 -6.15
N LEU A 38 -2.05 -20.76 -7.14
CA LEU A 38 -3.22 -20.79 -8.02
C LEU A 38 -3.26 -22.02 -8.93
N GLN A 39 -2.12 -22.41 -9.52
CA GLN A 39 -2.07 -23.61 -10.37
C GLN A 39 -2.28 -24.90 -9.57
N ASP A 40 -1.83 -24.94 -8.31
CA ASP A 40 -1.99 -26.08 -7.40
C ASP A 40 -3.39 -26.13 -6.74
N SER A 41 -4.18 -25.05 -6.87
CA SER A 41 -5.53 -24.99 -6.32
C SER A 41 -6.52 -25.87 -7.11
N PRO A 42 -7.59 -26.39 -6.47
CA PRO A 42 -8.62 -27.15 -7.18
C PRO A 42 -9.24 -26.29 -8.30
N PRO A 43 -9.39 -26.83 -9.53
CA PRO A 43 -10.04 -26.10 -10.60
C PRO A 43 -11.50 -25.82 -10.28
N GLU A 44 -12.04 -24.74 -10.84
CA GLU A 44 -13.48 -24.48 -10.75
C GLU A 44 -14.26 -25.61 -11.43
N PRO A 45 -15.43 -26.01 -10.89
CA PRO A 45 -16.24 -27.06 -11.48
C PRO A 45 -16.54 -26.77 -12.95
N ASP A 46 -16.32 -27.77 -13.81
CA ASP A 46 -16.56 -27.69 -15.25
C ASP A 46 -15.76 -26.61 -16.00
N CYS A 47 -14.61 -26.17 -15.45
CA CYS A 47 -13.73 -25.18 -16.07
C CYS A 47 -12.30 -25.70 -16.28
N ASP A 48 -11.91 -25.89 -17.55
CA ASP A 48 -10.54 -26.28 -17.95
C ASP A 48 -9.75 -25.10 -18.56
N LEU A 49 -10.13 -23.86 -18.21
CA LEU A 49 -9.49 -22.68 -18.78
C LEU A 49 -8.13 -22.39 -18.12
N PRO A 50 -7.15 -21.81 -18.84
CA PRO A 50 -5.91 -21.36 -18.24
C PRO A 50 -6.17 -20.34 -17.11
N HIS A 51 -5.59 -20.60 -15.94
CA HIS A 51 -5.65 -19.71 -14.79
C HIS A 51 -4.55 -18.67 -14.85
N ILE A 52 -4.92 -17.39 -14.74
CA ILE A 52 -4.00 -16.26 -14.85
C ILE A 52 -4.22 -15.33 -13.66
N ILE A 53 -3.14 -14.84 -13.06
CA ILE A 53 -3.24 -13.79 -12.03
C ILE A 53 -3.26 -12.43 -12.72
N ALA A 54 -4.29 -11.64 -12.43
CA ALA A 54 -4.32 -10.22 -12.72
C ALA A 54 -3.82 -9.45 -11.49
N VAL A 55 -2.57 -9.03 -11.50
CA VAL A 55 -1.97 -8.37 -10.35
C VAL A 55 -2.43 -6.93 -10.25
N LEU A 56 -3.15 -6.60 -9.19
CA LEU A 56 -3.61 -5.25 -8.87
C LEU A 56 -2.58 -4.54 -7.99
N MET A 57 -2.16 -3.37 -8.46
CA MET A 57 -1.29 -2.45 -7.74
C MET A 57 -2.03 -1.12 -7.55
N PHE A 58 -2.26 -0.71 -6.31
CA PHE A 58 -2.96 0.52 -5.98
C PHE A 58 -2.03 1.66 -5.59
N TRP A 59 -2.42 2.87 -5.97
CA TRP A 59 -1.87 4.12 -5.44
C TRP A 59 -3.00 5.06 -5.06
N SER A 60 -2.81 5.82 -4.01
CA SER A 60 -3.69 6.92 -3.67
C SER A 60 -2.88 8.07 -3.08
N ASP A 61 -3.32 9.27 -3.40
CA ASP A 61 -2.69 10.50 -2.98
C ASP A 61 -3.75 11.61 -2.90
N SER A 62 -3.97 12.17 -1.72
CA SER A 62 -4.92 13.26 -1.53
C SER A 62 -4.32 14.57 -2.04
N THR A 63 -4.83 15.07 -3.16
CA THR A 63 -4.32 16.26 -3.84
C THR A 63 -5.22 17.47 -3.62
N GLN A 64 -4.63 18.65 -3.37
CA GLN A 64 -5.37 19.91 -3.36
C GLN A 64 -5.58 20.39 -4.80
N LEU A 65 -6.83 20.59 -5.20
CA LEU A 65 -7.16 21.00 -6.58
C LEU A 65 -6.94 22.49 -6.83
N THR A 66 -6.87 23.30 -5.78
CA THR A 66 -6.81 24.75 -5.87
C THR A 66 -5.80 25.33 -4.90
N THR A 67 -5.00 26.29 -5.34
CA THR A 67 -4.00 27.00 -4.52
C THR A 67 -4.64 27.86 -3.42
N PHE A 68 -5.89 28.29 -3.61
CA PHE A 68 -6.62 29.18 -2.70
C PHE A 68 -8.01 28.65 -2.30
N GLY A 69 -8.22 27.33 -2.30
CA GLY A 69 -9.48 26.71 -1.91
C GLY A 69 -9.30 25.39 -1.18
N ASN A 70 -10.33 24.97 -0.44
CA ASN A 70 -10.31 23.74 0.37
C ASN A 70 -10.73 22.49 -0.41
N THR A 71 -10.94 22.60 -1.73
CA THR A 71 -11.35 21.47 -2.55
C THR A 71 -10.18 20.53 -2.75
N LYS A 72 -10.27 19.33 -2.17
CA LYS A 72 -9.30 18.25 -2.39
C LYS A 72 -9.94 17.16 -3.24
N LEU A 73 -9.11 16.53 -4.05
CA LEU A 73 -9.44 15.31 -4.78
C LEU A 73 -8.62 14.18 -4.18
N TRP A 74 -9.24 13.02 -4.03
CA TRP A 74 -8.54 11.84 -3.53
C TRP A 74 -8.72 10.67 -4.48
N PRO A 75 -7.99 10.66 -5.60
CA PRO A 75 -8.05 9.59 -6.58
C PRO A 75 -7.45 8.29 -6.03
N LEU A 76 -8.08 7.18 -6.40
CA LEU A 76 -7.50 5.84 -6.32
C LEU A 76 -7.08 5.41 -7.72
N TYR A 77 -5.80 5.13 -7.89
CA TYR A 77 -5.21 4.63 -9.12
C TYR A 77 -4.97 3.13 -9.01
N VAL A 78 -5.11 2.43 -10.14
CA VAL A 78 -4.78 1.02 -10.28
C VAL A 78 -3.91 0.79 -11.52
N TYR A 79 -2.87 -0.01 -11.36
CA TYR A 79 -2.08 -0.55 -12.46
C TYR A 79 -2.06 -2.07 -12.38
N PHE A 80 -1.85 -2.70 -13.53
CA PHE A 80 -1.55 -4.13 -13.59
C PHE A 80 -0.05 -4.37 -13.41
N GLY A 81 0.31 -5.14 -12.38
CA GLY A 81 1.69 -5.59 -12.15
C GLY A 81 2.21 -6.57 -13.20
N ASN A 82 1.33 -7.05 -14.08
CA ASN A 82 1.63 -7.83 -15.26
C ASN A 82 2.30 -7.01 -16.38
N GLU A 83 2.25 -5.68 -16.31
CA GLU A 83 2.93 -4.79 -17.25
C GLU A 83 4.28 -4.32 -16.71
N SER A 84 5.26 -4.18 -17.62
CA SER A 84 6.60 -3.75 -17.25
C SER A 84 6.59 -2.35 -16.62
N LYS A 85 7.50 -2.10 -15.69
CA LYS A 85 7.74 -0.76 -15.13
C LYS A 85 7.93 0.26 -16.23
N TYR A 86 8.73 -0.07 -17.24
CA TYR A 86 9.00 0.81 -18.37
C TYR A 86 7.72 1.24 -19.08
N GLN A 87 6.84 0.29 -19.42
CA GLN A 87 5.58 0.62 -20.08
C GLN A 87 4.63 1.41 -19.18
N ARG A 88 4.58 1.10 -17.88
CA ARG A 88 3.76 1.86 -16.91
C ARG A 88 4.24 3.30 -16.72
N SER A 89 5.54 3.54 -16.91
CA SER A 89 6.13 4.88 -16.88
C SER A 89 5.96 5.68 -18.17
N GLN A 90 5.38 5.08 -19.23
CA GLN A 90 5.09 5.77 -20.49
C GLN A 90 3.62 6.22 -20.50
N PRO A 91 3.33 7.54 -20.41
CA PRO A 91 1.96 8.05 -20.41
C PRO A 91 1.15 7.63 -21.64
N GLU A 92 1.81 7.47 -22.80
CA GLU A 92 1.18 7.13 -24.07
C GLU A 92 0.52 5.74 -24.05
N ASN A 93 0.97 4.84 -23.17
CA ASN A 93 0.42 3.49 -23.05
C ASN A 93 -0.88 3.46 -22.24
N ASN A 94 -1.27 4.55 -21.57
CA ASN A 94 -2.51 4.67 -20.80
C ASN A 94 -2.75 3.50 -19.81
N LEU A 95 -1.68 3.04 -19.14
CA LEU A 95 -1.75 1.89 -18.21
C LEU A 95 -2.15 2.27 -16.78
N CYS A 96 -2.27 3.57 -16.50
CA CYS A 96 -2.78 4.09 -15.23
C CYS A 96 -4.30 4.24 -15.31
N CYS A 97 -5.04 3.47 -14.54
CA CYS A 97 -6.49 3.57 -14.48
C CYS A 97 -6.93 4.24 -13.20
N HIS A 98 -7.92 5.13 -13.26
CA HIS A 98 -8.60 5.63 -12.06
C HIS A 98 -9.67 4.62 -11.67
N ALA A 99 -9.56 4.03 -10.50
CA ALA A 99 -10.54 3.08 -9.97
C ALA A 99 -11.68 3.78 -9.22
N ALA A 100 -11.35 4.85 -8.48
CA ALA A 100 -12.33 5.59 -7.68
C ALA A 100 -11.85 7.01 -7.35
N TYR A 101 -12.74 7.81 -6.77
CA TYR A 101 -12.41 9.06 -6.10
C TYR A 101 -13.03 9.05 -4.70
N PHE A 102 -12.19 9.07 -3.67
CA PHE A 102 -12.67 9.07 -2.28
C PHE A 102 -13.25 10.43 -1.90
N GLN A 103 -14.40 10.36 -1.25
CA GLN A 103 -15.02 11.47 -0.57
C GLN A 103 -14.34 11.73 0.77
N MET A 104 -14.28 13.00 1.13
CA MET A 104 -13.88 13.45 2.46
C MET A 104 -15.11 13.80 3.27
N LEU A 105 -14.97 13.81 4.60
CA LEU A 105 -16.03 14.32 5.46
C LEU A 105 -16.33 15.78 5.10
N PRO A 106 -17.59 16.11 4.79
CA PRO A 106 -18.00 17.47 4.45
C PRO A 106 -17.90 18.38 5.67
N ASN A 107 -17.71 19.70 5.47
CA ASN A 107 -17.61 20.64 6.59
C ASN A 107 -18.89 20.65 7.43
N GLU A 108 -20.04 20.45 6.78
CA GLU A 108 -21.37 20.34 7.34
C GLU A 108 -21.47 19.19 8.37
N PHE A 109 -20.61 18.17 8.26
CA PHE A 109 -20.56 17.07 9.25
C PHE A 109 -20.09 17.57 10.62
N LYS A 110 -19.18 18.54 10.66
CA LYS A 110 -18.73 19.14 11.92
C LYS A 110 -19.84 19.94 12.58
N ASP A 111 -20.62 20.67 11.78
CA ASP A 111 -21.77 21.43 12.27
C ASP A 111 -22.85 20.48 12.81
N PHE A 112 -23.15 19.40 12.08
CA PHE A 112 -24.05 18.33 12.52
C PHE A 112 -23.65 17.73 13.88
N LEU A 113 -22.37 17.38 14.07
CA LEU A 113 -21.89 16.87 15.35
C LEU A 113 -22.01 17.92 16.45
N THR A 114 -21.68 19.18 16.17
CA THR A 114 -21.75 20.27 17.14
C THR A 114 -23.18 20.50 17.65
N GLU A 115 -24.17 20.45 16.75
CA GLU A 115 -25.59 20.54 17.10
C GLU A 115 -26.02 19.36 18.00
N HIS A 116 -25.63 18.13 17.63
CA HIS A 116 -25.95 16.92 18.38
C HIS A 116 -25.28 16.83 19.76
N PHE A 117 -24.11 17.46 19.95
CA PHE A 117 -23.40 17.52 21.23
C PHE A 117 -23.71 18.77 22.06
N GLY A 118 -24.80 19.50 21.74
CA GLY A 118 -25.28 20.62 22.54
C GLY A 118 -24.39 21.86 22.47
N GLY A 119 -23.77 22.12 21.31
CA GLY A 119 -22.96 23.30 21.04
C GLY A 119 -21.46 23.13 21.31
N ASN A 120 -21.04 21.99 21.88
CA ASN A 120 -19.63 21.64 21.96
C ASN A 120 -19.19 20.97 20.66
N GLY A 121 -18.12 21.49 20.04
CA GLY A 121 -17.58 20.88 18.82
C GLY A 121 -17.10 19.43 19.07
N PRO A 122 -17.10 18.57 18.04
CA PRO A 122 -16.63 17.20 18.18
C PRO A 122 -15.18 17.16 18.63
N SER A 123 -14.84 16.19 19.50
CA SER A 123 -13.43 15.96 19.85
C SER A 123 -12.62 15.59 18.61
N GLU A 124 -11.35 16.00 18.55
CA GLU A 124 -10.43 15.67 17.46
C GLU A 124 -10.31 14.14 17.27
N ALA A 125 -10.33 13.40 18.38
CA ALA A 125 -10.29 11.93 18.36
C ALA A 125 -11.52 11.31 17.70
N LEU A 126 -12.73 11.83 17.98
CA LEU A 126 -13.96 11.37 17.32
C LEU A 126 -13.93 11.68 15.83
N PHE A 127 -13.55 12.91 15.46
CA PHE A 127 -13.47 13.32 14.06
C PHE A 127 -12.45 12.49 13.26
N THR A 128 -11.29 12.22 13.86
CA THR A 128 -10.26 11.34 13.29
C THR A 128 -10.78 9.92 13.11
N HIS A 129 -11.54 9.39 14.07
CA HIS A 129 -12.17 8.07 13.94
C HIS A 129 -13.20 8.05 12.82
N CYS A 130 -14.09 9.03 12.72
CA CYS A 130 -15.05 9.13 11.61
C CYS A 130 -14.37 9.20 10.24
N HIS A 131 -13.23 9.90 10.12
CA HIS A 131 -12.44 9.91 8.88
C HIS A 131 -11.94 8.52 8.51
N ARG A 132 -11.49 7.73 9.49
CA ARG A 132 -11.04 6.36 9.28
C ARG A 132 -12.19 5.44 8.85
N GLU A 133 -13.32 5.54 9.53
CA GLU A 133 -14.53 4.78 9.19
C GLU A 133 -14.98 5.11 7.75
N LEU A 134 -15.07 6.40 7.39
CA LEU A 134 -15.47 6.81 6.04
C LEU A 134 -14.52 6.24 4.95
N PHE A 135 -13.21 6.23 5.19
CA PHE A 135 -12.26 5.65 4.25
C PHE A 135 -12.48 4.15 4.07
N HIS A 136 -12.65 3.41 5.16
CA HIS A 136 -12.86 1.96 5.08
C HIS A 136 -14.24 1.60 4.53
N GLU A 137 -15.30 2.35 4.83
CA GLU A 137 -16.62 2.13 4.22
C GLU A 137 -16.58 2.30 2.70
N GLN A 138 -15.86 3.30 2.20
CA GLN A 138 -15.66 3.47 0.76
C GLN A 138 -14.89 2.28 0.15
N TRP A 139 -13.88 1.76 0.83
CA TRP A 139 -13.20 0.54 0.39
C TRP A 139 -14.08 -0.71 0.45
N LYS A 140 -15.00 -0.83 1.41
CA LYS A 140 -15.97 -1.93 1.46
C LYS A 140 -16.91 -1.89 0.25
N ILE A 141 -17.25 -0.71 -0.26
CA ILE A 141 -18.01 -0.55 -1.52
C ILE A 141 -17.18 -1.03 -2.72
N LEU A 142 -15.87 -0.75 -2.76
CA LEU A 142 -14.99 -1.22 -3.84
C LEU A 142 -14.69 -2.72 -3.78
N LEU A 143 -14.61 -3.28 -2.57
CA LEU A 143 -14.43 -4.70 -2.30
C LEU A 143 -15.79 -5.40 -2.13
N ASP A 144 -16.72 -5.14 -3.05
CA ASP A 144 -18.07 -5.69 -3.03
C ASP A 144 -18.11 -7.22 -3.23
N GLU A 145 -19.30 -7.80 -3.22
CA GLU A 145 -19.46 -9.26 -3.36
C GLU A 145 -18.98 -9.75 -4.73
N ASP A 146 -19.11 -8.95 -5.79
CA ASP A 146 -18.67 -9.32 -7.13
C ASP A 146 -17.14 -9.34 -7.22
N PHE A 147 -16.46 -8.37 -6.59
CA PHE A 147 -15.01 -8.38 -6.47
C PHE A 147 -14.52 -9.58 -5.67
N ILE A 148 -15.14 -9.89 -4.52
CA ILE A 148 -14.75 -11.05 -3.70
C ILE A 148 -14.99 -12.37 -4.44
N LYS A 149 -16.09 -12.47 -5.18
CA LYS A 149 -16.36 -13.61 -6.05
C LYS A 149 -15.30 -13.73 -7.15
N ALA A 150 -14.95 -12.63 -7.81
CA ALA A 150 -13.90 -12.60 -8.82
C ALA A 150 -12.52 -12.96 -8.23
N TYR A 151 -12.20 -12.47 -7.03
CA TYR A 151 -10.94 -12.77 -6.35
C TYR A 151 -10.80 -14.27 -6.06
N LYS A 152 -11.89 -14.90 -5.60
CA LYS A 152 -11.90 -16.33 -5.23
C LYS A 152 -12.02 -17.27 -6.42
N HIS A 153 -12.92 -16.96 -7.35
CA HIS A 153 -13.33 -17.86 -8.44
C HIS A 153 -12.83 -17.41 -9.80
N GLY A 154 -12.13 -16.28 -9.89
CA GLY A 154 -11.71 -15.68 -11.14
C GLY A 154 -12.85 -15.14 -11.99
N ILE A 155 -12.49 -14.49 -13.09
CA ILE A 155 -13.38 -13.98 -14.12
C ILE A 155 -12.92 -14.47 -15.49
N ILE A 156 -13.85 -14.96 -16.30
CA ILE A 156 -13.54 -15.46 -17.64
C ILE A 156 -13.44 -14.26 -18.59
N ILE A 157 -12.25 -14.07 -19.17
CA ILE A 157 -11.98 -13.01 -20.15
C ILE A 157 -11.49 -13.67 -21.44
N THR A 158 -12.02 -13.20 -22.57
CA THR A 158 -11.51 -13.57 -23.89
C THR A 158 -10.33 -12.66 -24.23
N CYS A 159 -9.13 -13.22 -24.29
CA CYS A 159 -7.91 -12.49 -24.60
C CYS A 159 -7.88 -12.06 -26.09
N CYS A 160 -6.95 -11.17 -26.45
CA CYS A 160 -6.81 -10.68 -27.83
C CYS A 160 -6.53 -11.79 -28.86
N ASN A 161 -5.97 -12.91 -28.42
CA ASN A 161 -5.74 -14.12 -29.23
C ASN A 161 -6.98 -15.03 -29.32
N SER A 162 -8.16 -14.57 -28.87
CA SER A 162 -9.42 -15.33 -28.81
C SER A 162 -9.42 -16.54 -27.88
N ILE A 163 -8.37 -16.70 -27.05
CA ILE A 163 -8.34 -17.72 -26.00
C ILE A 163 -9.08 -17.18 -24.77
N LYS A 164 -9.98 -17.99 -24.23
CA LYS A 164 -10.63 -17.71 -22.95
C LYS A 164 -9.69 -18.13 -21.84
N CYS A 165 -9.43 -17.23 -20.91
CA CYS A 165 -8.66 -17.52 -19.71
C CYS A 165 -9.44 -17.03 -18.49
N GLN A 166 -9.17 -17.64 -17.34
CA GLN A 166 -9.77 -17.28 -16.08
C GLN A 166 -8.79 -16.43 -15.29
N PHE A 167 -9.14 -15.15 -15.12
CA PHE A 167 -8.30 -14.17 -14.45
C PHE A 167 -8.69 -14.03 -12.98
N TYR A 168 -7.72 -14.21 -12.10
CA TYR A 168 -7.86 -14.06 -10.66
C TYR A 168 -7.23 -12.72 -10.26
N PRO A 169 -8.02 -11.68 -9.96
CA PRO A 169 -7.49 -10.43 -9.45
C PRO A 169 -6.84 -10.67 -8.10
N GLN A 170 -5.60 -10.22 -7.92
CA GLN A 170 -4.90 -10.31 -6.64
C GLN A 170 -4.24 -8.99 -6.29
N ILE A 171 -4.42 -8.54 -5.05
CA ILE A 171 -3.85 -7.28 -4.58
C ILE A 171 -2.41 -7.54 -4.11
N PHE A 172 -1.44 -6.97 -4.81
CA PHE A 172 -0.02 -7.15 -4.47
C PHE A 172 0.55 -5.95 -3.73
N THR A 173 0.20 -4.74 -4.16
CA THR A 173 0.78 -3.53 -3.61
C THR A 173 -0.25 -2.44 -3.44
N TYR A 174 -0.09 -1.65 -2.38
CA TYR A 174 -0.74 -0.39 -2.17
C TYR A 174 0.33 0.60 -1.69
N SER A 175 0.62 1.59 -2.54
CA SER A 175 1.53 2.69 -2.24
C SER A 175 0.74 3.96 -1.94
N ALA A 176 1.15 4.68 -0.91
CA ALA A 176 0.61 5.98 -0.56
C ALA A 176 1.63 6.72 0.32
N ASP A 177 1.38 7.97 0.66
CA ASP A 177 2.18 8.68 1.64
C ASP A 177 2.02 8.07 3.06
N TYR A 178 2.82 8.54 4.02
CA TYR A 178 2.81 7.95 5.36
C TYR A 178 1.45 8.12 6.08
N PRO A 179 0.87 9.33 6.21
CA PRO A 179 -0.46 9.49 6.81
C PRO A 179 -1.53 8.57 6.22
N GLU A 180 -1.54 8.41 4.89
CA GLU A 180 -2.50 7.55 4.21
C GLU A 180 -2.20 6.05 4.41
N LYS A 181 -0.94 5.62 4.41
CA LYS A 181 -0.56 4.24 4.78
C LYS A 181 -1.04 3.87 6.17
N ILE A 182 -0.92 4.79 7.13
CA ILE A 182 -1.36 4.59 8.51
C ILE A 182 -2.87 4.44 8.58
N LEU A 183 -3.60 5.21 7.78
CA LEU A 183 -5.04 5.07 7.60
C LEU A 183 -5.39 3.69 7.00
N ILE A 184 -4.74 3.28 5.90
CA ILE A 184 -4.96 1.97 5.26
C ILE A 184 -4.67 0.81 6.23
N ALA A 185 -3.60 0.91 7.02
CA ALA A 185 -3.18 -0.12 7.98
C ALA A 185 -4.04 -0.16 9.26
N SER A 186 -4.84 0.87 9.49
CA SER A 186 -5.54 1.11 10.76
C SER A 186 -4.59 1.07 11.96
N ILE A 187 -3.49 1.83 11.87
CA ILE A 187 -2.57 2.06 12.99
C ILE A 187 -2.51 3.55 13.37
N ARG A 188 -1.80 3.90 14.44
CA ARG A 188 -1.67 5.24 14.99
C ARG A 188 -0.48 5.95 14.36
N ASN A 189 -0.70 7.20 13.97
CA ASN A 189 0.33 8.06 13.39
C ASN A 189 1.49 8.29 14.36
N LEU A 190 2.72 7.94 13.96
CA LEU A 190 3.97 8.13 14.73
C LEU A 190 3.89 7.66 16.20
N SER A 191 3.15 6.59 16.46
CA SER A 191 3.00 5.99 17.79
C SER A 191 4.17 5.03 18.10
N THR A 192 4.04 4.23 19.17
CA THR A 192 5.01 3.22 19.61
C THR A 192 5.64 2.44 18.47
N CYS A 193 4.84 1.94 17.53
CA CYS A 193 5.21 1.15 16.37
C CYS A 193 4.81 1.93 15.11
N PRO A 194 5.73 2.68 14.49
CA PRO A 194 5.40 3.63 13.44
C PRO A 194 5.24 2.97 12.07
N ARG A 195 5.75 1.74 11.89
CA ARG A 195 5.87 1.07 10.60
C ARG A 195 4.66 0.18 10.33
N PRO A 196 3.94 0.32 9.20
CA PRO A 196 2.80 -0.54 8.90
C PRO A 196 3.13 -2.02 8.80
N ARG A 197 4.34 -2.39 8.37
CA ARG A 197 4.71 -3.80 8.14
C ARG A 197 5.25 -4.53 9.37
N CYS A 198 5.63 -3.83 10.44
CA CYS A 198 6.27 -4.47 11.59
C CYS A 198 6.04 -3.72 12.91
N THR A 199 6.03 -4.45 14.02
CA THR A 199 5.86 -3.94 15.39
C THR A 199 7.17 -3.46 16.03
N ILE A 200 8.17 -3.10 15.22
CA ILE A 200 9.41 -2.51 15.76
C ILE A 200 9.12 -1.12 16.30
N THR A 201 9.56 -0.87 17.53
CA THR A 201 9.24 0.37 18.23
C THR A 201 10.07 1.57 17.75
N MET A 202 9.56 2.78 17.95
CA MET A 202 10.25 4.05 17.67
C MET A 202 11.63 4.14 18.33
N ALA A 203 11.80 3.55 19.51
CA ALA A 203 13.07 3.54 20.24
C ALA A 203 14.20 2.82 19.48
N ARG A 204 13.87 1.94 18.54
CA ARG A 204 14.82 1.17 17.72
C ARG A 204 15.04 1.75 16.32
N VAL A 205 14.46 2.92 16.02
CA VAL A 205 14.71 3.63 14.76
C VAL A 205 16.21 3.96 14.54
N PRO A 206 17.02 4.28 15.57
CA PRO A 206 18.45 4.47 15.37
C PRO A 206 19.19 3.25 14.78
N ASP A 207 18.63 2.04 14.94
CA ASP A 207 19.24 0.79 14.47
C ASP A 207 18.86 0.45 13.01
N VAL A 208 18.16 1.35 12.31
CA VAL A 208 17.70 1.12 10.93
C VAL A 208 18.88 0.74 10.02
N ALA A 209 18.65 -0.27 9.18
CA ALA A 209 19.62 -0.82 8.23
C ALA A 209 20.82 -1.56 8.85
N THR A 210 20.80 -1.81 10.16
CA THR A 210 21.69 -2.81 10.77
C THR A 210 21.21 -4.23 10.47
N GLU A 211 22.11 -5.22 10.53
CA GLU A 211 21.73 -6.64 10.40
C GLU A 211 20.67 -7.03 11.43
N HIS A 212 20.76 -6.47 12.64
CA HIS A 212 19.80 -6.69 13.71
C HIS A 212 18.40 -6.17 13.35
N ASP A 213 18.28 -4.94 12.83
CA ASP A 213 17.00 -4.39 12.35
C ASP A 213 16.46 -5.21 11.16
N MET A 214 17.30 -5.64 10.22
CA MET A 214 16.87 -6.47 9.10
C MET A 214 16.25 -7.80 9.56
N LEU A 215 16.89 -8.48 10.52
CA LEU A 215 16.34 -9.71 11.13
C LEU A 215 15.06 -9.43 11.92
N GLN A 216 15.03 -8.36 12.72
CA GLN A 216 13.84 -8.00 13.49
C GLN A 216 12.64 -7.67 12.61
N ARG A 217 12.84 -7.05 11.44
CA ARG A 217 11.74 -6.75 10.50
C ARG A 217 11.06 -8.02 10.00
N GLN A 218 11.79 -9.13 9.92
CA GLN A 218 11.24 -10.43 9.52
C GLN A 218 10.55 -11.14 10.70
N LEU A 219 11.09 -11.02 11.91
CA LEU A 219 10.55 -11.67 13.11
C LEU A 219 9.33 -10.94 13.69
N LEU A 220 9.29 -9.62 13.58
CA LEU A 220 8.29 -8.74 14.19
C LEU A 220 7.32 -8.18 13.14
N ILE A 221 7.00 -8.97 12.11
CA ILE A 221 6.02 -8.56 11.10
C ILE A 221 4.64 -8.32 11.74
N HIS A 222 3.91 -7.34 11.21
CA HIS A 222 2.50 -7.20 11.53
C HIS A 222 1.71 -8.34 10.86
N ILE A 223 0.87 -8.99 11.65
CA ILE A 223 0.00 -10.08 11.20
C ILE A 223 -1.44 -9.66 11.43
N ASP A 224 -2.27 -9.83 10.41
CA ASP A 224 -3.70 -9.58 10.49
C ASP A 224 -4.44 -10.74 11.18
N SER A 225 -4.18 -10.91 12.48
CA SER A 225 -4.71 -12.00 13.29
C SER A 225 -6.19 -11.80 13.65
N GLU A 226 -6.86 -12.88 14.08
CA GLU A 226 -8.22 -12.78 14.65
C GLU A 226 -8.25 -11.89 15.91
N GLU A 227 -7.22 -11.98 16.75
CA GLU A 227 -7.03 -11.13 17.93
C GLU A 227 -7.02 -9.64 17.54
N ARG A 228 -6.25 -9.26 16.50
CA ARG A 228 -6.20 -7.89 16.01
C ARG A 228 -7.56 -7.44 15.48
N ARG A 229 -8.26 -8.28 14.72
CA ARG A 229 -9.59 -7.97 14.15
C ARG A 229 -10.63 -7.67 15.24
N LYS A 230 -10.62 -8.41 16.35
CA LYS A 230 -11.50 -8.15 17.50
C LYS A 230 -11.30 -6.76 18.09
N LYS A 231 -10.06 -6.25 18.11
CA LYS A 231 -9.71 -4.93 18.63
C LYS A 231 -10.29 -3.78 17.77
N GLY A 232 -10.65 -4.04 16.51
CA GLY A 232 -11.30 -3.06 15.63
C GLY A 232 -12.70 -2.64 16.10
N ASN A 233 -13.38 -3.48 16.87
CA ASN A 233 -14.73 -3.24 17.38
C ASN A 233 -14.76 -2.60 18.78
N TYR A 234 -13.62 -2.16 19.29
CA TYR A 234 -13.51 -1.59 20.62
C TYR A 234 -14.04 -0.15 20.66
N ALA A 235 -14.59 0.25 21.81
CA ALA A 235 -15.00 1.63 22.02
C ALA A 235 -13.79 2.57 21.94
N VAL A 236 -13.97 3.71 21.26
CA VAL A 236 -12.97 4.75 21.10
C VAL A 236 -12.75 5.48 22.45
N ASN A 237 -11.50 5.89 22.73
CA ASN A 237 -11.12 6.71 23.90
C ASN A 237 -11.49 6.16 25.28
N THR A 238 -11.48 4.83 25.47
CA THR A 238 -11.54 4.25 26.82
C THR A 238 -10.13 3.89 27.32
N PRO A 239 -9.79 4.18 28.60
CA PRO A 239 -8.45 3.89 29.12
C PRO A 239 -8.04 2.41 29.00
N GLN A 240 -9.02 1.51 29.10
CA GLN A 240 -8.82 0.07 28.96
C GLN A 240 -8.41 -0.31 27.53
N ASN A 241 -9.11 0.21 26.52
CA ASN A 241 -8.81 -0.09 25.13
C ASN A 241 -7.51 0.60 24.68
N GLU A 242 -7.20 1.77 25.22
CA GLU A 242 -5.94 2.43 24.95
C GLU A 242 -4.73 1.57 25.32
N LEU A 243 -4.76 0.90 26.48
CA LEU A 243 -3.69 0.00 26.91
C LEU A 243 -3.53 -1.20 25.95
N LEU A 244 -4.64 -1.79 25.49
CA LEU A 244 -4.64 -2.96 24.61
C LEU A 244 -4.15 -2.66 23.17
N LEU A 245 -4.30 -1.40 22.74
CA LEU A 245 -4.00 -0.97 21.38
C LEU A 245 -2.62 -0.29 21.25
N LYS A 246 -2.13 0.33 22.33
CA LYS A 246 -0.96 1.22 22.28
C LYS A 246 0.35 0.52 21.93
N ASP A 247 0.55 -0.71 22.40
CA ASP A 247 1.81 -1.43 22.21
C ASP A 247 2.07 -1.74 20.73
N GLU A 248 1.04 -2.14 20.00
CA GLU A 248 1.09 -2.38 18.55
C GLU A 248 0.66 -1.16 17.73
N SER A 249 0.40 -0.02 18.40
CA SER A 249 -0.08 1.20 17.77
C SER A 249 -1.37 1.03 16.96
N LEU A 250 -2.25 0.11 17.36
CA LEU A 250 -3.50 -0.12 16.66
C LEU A 250 -4.52 1.00 16.93
N VAL A 251 -5.51 1.12 16.05
CA VAL A 251 -6.72 1.91 16.29
C VAL A 251 -7.96 1.01 16.31
N PRO A 252 -9.01 1.37 17.07
CA PRO A 252 -10.24 0.60 17.11
C PRO A 252 -11.12 0.98 15.92
N THR A 253 -10.74 0.50 14.74
CA THR A 253 -11.46 0.72 13.47
C THR A 253 -11.50 -0.59 12.70
N SER A 254 -12.66 -0.91 12.12
CA SER A 254 -12.83 -2.07 11.24
C SER A 254 -12.14 -1.81 9.90
N ASN A 255 -11.26 -2.72 9.50
CA ASN A 255 -10.46 -2.52 8.29
C ASN A 255 -11.08 -3.28 7.10
N ALA A 256 -11.45 -2.55 6.05
CA ALA A 256 -12.10 -3.12 4.87
C ALA A 256 -11.35 -4.31 4.24
N PHE A 257 -10.03 -4.24 4.10
CA PHE A 257 -9.24 -5.32 3.51
C PHE A 257 -9.21 -6.55 4.43
N SER A 258 -9.02 -6.31 5.72
CA SER A 258 -9.07 -7.35 6.74
C SER A 258 -10.42 -8.06 6.74
N ASP A 259 -11.51 -7.29 6.83
CA ASP A 259 -12.86 -7.84 6.95
C ASP A 259 -13.26 -8.66 5.72
N ARG A 260 -12.93 -8.15 4.52
CA ARG A 260 -13.41 -8.72 3.26
C ARG A 260 -12.50 -9.84 2.72
N LEU A 261 -11.19 -9.75 2.93
CA LEU A 261 -10.21 -10.66 2.33
C LEU A 261 -9.56 -11.65 3.31
N CYS A 262 -9.74 -11.51 4.64
CA CYS A 262 -9.13 -12.43 5.59
C CYS A 262 -9.55 -13.90 5.40
N VAL A 263 -10.79 -14.14 4.94
CA VAL A 263 -11.30 -15.50 4.66
C VAL A 263 -10.58 -16.18 3.49
N LEU A 264 -9.84 -15.40 2.70
CA LEU A 264 -9.01 -15.83 1.58
C LEU A 264 -7.52 -15.89 1.95
N GLY A 265 -7.17 -15.76 3.24
CA GLY A 265 -5.79 -15.79 3.72
C GLY A 265 -5.00 -14.50 3.49
N PHE A 266 -5.66 -13.41 3.08
CA PHE A 266 -4.98 -12.15 2.77
C PHE A 266 -4.49 -11.44 4.04
N ASN A 267 -3.23 -11.01 4.03
CA ASN A 267 -2.65 -10.17 5.08
C ASN A 267 -2.48 -8.72 4.56
N LEU A 268 -3.32 -7.80 5.02
CA LEU A 268 -3.30 -6.40 4.54
C LEU A 268 -1.94 -5.71 4.71
N PHE A 269 -1.11 -6.10 5.68
CA PHE A 269 0.16 -5.45 5.92
C PHE A 269 1.20 -5.78 4.84
N SER A 270 1.04 -6.89 4.10
CA SER A 270 1.98 -7.29 3.04
C SER A 270 1.88 -6.39 1.82
N MET A 271 0.68 -5.86 1.52
CA MET A 271 0.46 -5.00 0.36
C MET A 271 1.07 -3.61 0.52
N LEU A 272 1.29 -3.13 1.74
CA LEU A 272 1.81 -1.79 1.98
C LEU A 272 3.28 -1.70 1.59
N VAL A 273 3.57 -0.98 0.50
CA VAL A 273 4.92 -0.82 -0.05
C VAL A 273 5.48 0.58 0.17
N VAL A 274 6.80 0.70 0.25
CA VAL A 274 7.48 2.00 0.37
C VAL A 274 7.18 2.86 -0.85
N ASP A 275 6.81 4.11 -0.61
CA ASP A 275 6.66 5.10 -1.66
C ASP A 275 7.93 5.94 -1.69
N LEU A 276 8.85 5.64 -2.62
CA LEU A 276 10.12 6.35 -2.70
C LEU A 276 9.93 7.84 -3.05
N MET A 277 8.90 8.20 -3.81
CA MET A 277 8.67 9.61 -4.15
C MET A 277 8.26 10.41 -2.91
N HIS A 278 7.28 9.91 -2.17
CA HIS A 278 6.78 10.59 -0.96
C HIS A 278 7.76 10.49 0.22
N GLU A 279 8.36 9.32 0.44
CA GLU A 279 9.21 9.08 1.61
C GLU A 279 10.65 9.58 1.41
N PHE A 280 11.20 9.53 0.19
CA PHE A 280 12.58 9.93 -0.08
C PHE A 280 12.68 11.26 -0.85
N GLU A 281 12.00 11.41 -1.98
CA GLU A 281 12.25 12.56 -2.88
C GLU A 281 11.83 13.92 -2.30
N LEU A 282 10.65 14.02 -1.67
CA LEU A 282 10.09 15.32 -1.28
C LEU A 282 10.86 16.03 -0.14
N SER A 283 11.48 15.27 0.78
CA SER A 283 12.15 15.84 1.95
C SER A 283 13.62 15.44 2.09
N ILE A 284 13.91 14.14 1.97
CA ILE A 284 15.24 13.61 2.28
C ILE A 284 16.21 13.88 1.13
N TRP A 285 15.81 13.57 -0.11
CA TRP A 285 16.64 13.83 -1.28
C TRP A 285 16.98 15.30 -1.41
N LYS A 286 15.99 16.19 -1.22
CA LYS A 286 16.23 17.64 -1.21
C LYS A 286 17.27 18.04 -0.17
N ALA A 287 17.19 17.50 1.05
CA ALA A 287 18.16 17.78 2.12
C ALA A 287 19.57 17.24 1.79
N ILE A 288 19.65 15.99 1.32
CA ILE A 288 20.91 15.35 0.89
C ILE A 288 21.53 16.14 -0.27
N PHE A 289 20.75 16.45 -1.30
CA PHE A 289 21.20 17.19 -2.46
C PHE A 289 21.68 18.59 -2.07
N THR A 290 20.94 19.29 -1.20
CA THR A 290 21.39 20.58 -0.64
C THR A 290 22.71 20.45 0.12
N HIS A 291 22.90 19.37 0.89
CA HIS A 291 24.14 19.11 1.60
C HIS A 291 25.31 18.81 0.64
N LEU A 292 25.07 18.00 -0.38
CA LEU A 292 26.06 17.70 -1.44
C LEU A 292 26.47 18.97 -2.20
N LEU A 293 25.52 19.86 -2.52
CA LEU A 293 25.82 21.16 -3.13
C LEU A 293 26.72 22.01 -2.22
N ARG A 294 26.44 22.08 -0.91
CA ARG A 294 27.29 22.78 0.06
C ARG A 294 28.69 22.19 0.15
N MET A 295 28.83 20.87 0.08
CA MET A 295 30.15 20.23 0.02
C MET A 295 30.90 20.63 -1.25
N LEU A 296 30.24 20.64 -2.42
CA LEU A 296 30.83 21.07 -3.69
C LEU A 296 31.26 22.55 -3.66
N GLU A 297 30.46 23.41 -3.03
CA GLU A 297 30.80 24.82 -2.77
C GLU A 297 32.07 24.95 -1.91
N SER A 298 32.20 24.11 -0.89
CA SER A 298 33.37 24.14 0.02
C SER A 298 34.70 23.77 -0.66
N LEU A 299 34.64 23.01 -1.76
CA LEU A 299 35.81 22.54 -2.49
C LEU A 299 36.45 23.62 -3.40
N LYS A 300 35.87 24.83 -3.51
CA LYS A 300 36.40 26.02 -4.22
C LYS A 300 36.79 25.86 -5.71
N ASP A 301 36.70 24.67 -6.29
CA ASP A 301 37.20 24.32 -7.62
C ASP A 301 36.16 24.39 -8.75
N SER A 302 35.19 25.32 -8.68
CA SER A 302 34.15 25.50 -9.72
C SER A 302 33.31 24.25 -10.04
N LYS A 303 33.36 23.21 -9.19
CA LYS A 303 32.65 21.94 -9.38
C LYS A 303 31.13 22.08 -9.40
N LEU A 304 30.61 23.11 -8.74
CA LEU A 304 29.18 23.44 -8.78
C LEU A 304 28.78 23.97 -10.18
N HIS A 305 29.62 24.80 -10.81
CA HIS A 305 29.41 25.22 -12.21
C HIS A 305 29.49 24.05 -13.21
N GLU A 306 30.33 23.05 -12.95
CA GLU A 306 30.41 21.85 -13.80
C GLU A 306 29.13 20.99 -13.71
N LEU A 307 28.52 20.91 -12.52
CA LEU A 307 27.25 20.21 -12.29
C LEU A 307 26.08 20.91 -12.99
N ASP A 308 25.96 22.23 -12.85
CA ASP A 308 24.88 23.04 -13.48
C ASP A 308 24.88 22.98 -15.02
N ARG A 309 26.00 22.60 -15.64
CA ARG A 309 26.11 22.47 -17.10
C ARG A 309 25.52 21.16 -17.64
N ARG A 310 25.30 20.15 -16.80
CA ARG A 310 24.80 18.83 -17.20
C ARG A 310 23.27 18.77 -17.14
#